data_AF-A0AAD9Z3D3-F1
#
_entry.id   AF-A0AAD9Z3D3-F1
#
_cell.length_a   1.000
_cell.length_b   1.000
_cell.length_c   1.000
_cell.angle_alpha   90.00
_cell.angle_beta   90.00
_cell.angle_gamma   90.00
#
_symmetry.space_group_name_H-M   'P 1'
#
loop_
_entity.id
_entity.type
_entity.pdbx_description
1 polymer ?
#
loop_
_entity_poly.entity_id
_entity_poly.type
_entity_poly.pdbx_seq_one_letter_code
_entity_poly.pdbx_strand_id
1 'polypeptide(L)'
;MNSAYQDTKYDERGQTERPQPIFKRDLADYSRRRGTTGPYADNLDIDVLIVGAGFGGVYLLHEMRKSGYKTVIYEAGTSLGGVWRFNTYPGARTDSEVPVYELSIPELWKDWTWSTNYPNYQELQQYFDYVDKKLDLSKNCAYETVVDGAQFDEDEGKWTVTTVDGRKAKCRFLIIATGFASKRYIPDYKGIENFKGTVQHVAFWPPGGSDVRGKRCAVIGTGASGVQVIQEWGPLASEVKVFQRSPNMAIPMGKRDLTAEEQNQLKPLYPQLFALRERNFGGYHFDFAEQNVFDVPTEEREAFYEKLWRRGGFSFWLGNYKNYLYDMKANRDVYNFWVKKIRARVHDPRKRELLCPLEPPFPFGVKRPCLEQNYFEQFNRDSVDVVDISNKSGNGIQEFTETGIKTTDGSHYEFDFIAIATGFDISTGGMTSMGLKSVDGLNLQDEWKSAAGRWIRDAINAINRQGLKFVDPTPEASQEWKQKINDISNTTLFPTCKTTHMGGDIPGKAFEQVSYPGGLVRYHQELRAALPDWKGFRTVQVT
;
A
#
# COMPACT_ATOMS: atom_id res chain seq x y z
N MET A 1 14.97 -40.08 -39.03
CA MET A 1 15.76 -40.16 -37.79
C MET A 1 16.80 -39.06 -37.84
N ASN A 2 16.62 -38.03 -37.01
CA ASN A 2 17.70 -37.25 -36.38
C ASN A 2 17.02 -36.30 -35.40
N SER A 3 17.13 -36.62 -34.10
CA SER A 3 16.68 -35.77 -33.01
C SER A 3 17.69 -34.67 -32.76
N ALA A 4 17.20 -33.43 -32.70
CA ALA A 4 17.96 -32.31 -32.15
C ALA A 4 17.90 -32.41 -30.62
N TYR A 5 19.05 -32.67 -30.00
CA TYR A 5 19.24 -32.54 -28.56
C TYR A 5 19.14 -31.06 -28.18
N GLN A 6 18.23 -30.73 -27.27
CA GLN A 6 18.22 -29.44 -26.57
C GLN A 6 19.25 -29.52 -25.42
N ASP A 7 20.17 -28.56 -25.36
CA ASP A 7 21.13 -28.39 -24.27
C ASP A 7 20.40 -28.05 -22.95
N THR A 8 20.33 -29.02 -22.04
CA THR A 8 19.82 -28.81 -20.68
C THR A 8 20.94 -28.21 -19.81
N LYS A 9 20.77 -26.98 -19.32
CA LYS A 9 21.68 -26.38 -18.33
C LYS A 9 21.32 -26.83 -16.91
N TYR A 10 22.35 -27.08 -16.10
CA TYR A 10 22.26 -27.51 -14.71
C TYR A 10 22.85 -26.43 -13.80
N ASP A 11 22.30 -26.27 -12.59
CA ASP A 11 22.87 -25.37 -11.58
C ASP A 11 24.13 -25.96 -10.92
N GLU A 12 24.82 -25.18 -10.06
CA GLU A 12 26.06 -25.59 -9.37
C GLU A 12 25.91 -26.85 -8.49
N ARG A 13 24.70 -27.39 -8.33
CA ARG A 13 24.39 -28.60 -7.55
C ARG A 13 23.82 -29.74 -8.41
N GLY A 14 23.85 -29.62 -9.74
CA GLY A 14 23.47 -30.69 -10.66
C GLY A 14 21.98 -30.98 -10.73
N GLN A 15 21.11 -30.06 -10.30
CA GLN A 15 19.67 -30.17 -10.53
C GLN A 15 19.32 -29.54 -11.88
N THR A 16 18.41 -30.16 -12.63
CA THR A 16 17.84 -29.55 -13.84
C THR A 16 17.26 -28.19 -13.44
N GLU A 17 17.70 -27.10 -14.08
CA GLU A 17 17.06 -25.79 -13.89
C GLU A 17 15.56 -25.98 -14.16
N ARG A 18 14.73 -25.92 -13.11
CA ARG A 18 13.29 -25.82 -13.32
C ARG A 18 13.09 -24.54 -14.13
N PRO A 19 12.34 -24.57 -15.26
CA PRO A 19 12.04 -23.35 -15.98
C PRO A 19 11.43 -22.38 -14.96
N GLN A 20 12.16 -21.29 -14.69
CA GLN A 20 11.67 -20.24 -13.81
C GLN A 20 10.29 -19.84 -14.36
N PRO A 21 9.23 -19.83 -13.54
CA PRO A 21 7.94 -19.40 -14.03
C PRO A 21 8.11 -18.03 -14.68
N ILE A 22 7.41 -17.81 -15.80
CA ILE A 22 7.44 -16.55 -16.57
C ILE A 22 7.19 -15.31 -15.67
N PHE A 23 6.61 -15.53 -14.48
CA PHE A 23 6.34 -14.55 -13.44
C PHE A 23 6.47 -15.18 -12.04
N LYS A 24 7.18 -14.54 -11.09
CA LYS A 24 7.23 -15.00 -9.68
C LYS A 24 5.87 -14.82 -9.04
N ARG A 25 5.22 -15.92 -8.63
CA ARG A 25 3.81 -15.95 -8.18
C ARG A 25 3.66 -15.77 -6.66
N ASP A 26 4.69 -16.04 -5.89
CA ASP A 26 4.61 -16.03 -4.42
C ASP A 26 5.78 -15.25 -3.78
N LEU A 27 5.59 -14.74 -2.56
CA LEU A 27 6.69 -14.22 -1.75
C LEU A 27 7.71 -15.32 -1.42
N ALA A 28 7.27 -16.58 -1.29
CA ALA A 28 8.13 -17.74 -1.09
C ALA A 28 9.21 -17.89 -2.18
N ASP A 29 8.94 -17.40 -3.41
CA ASP A 29 9.91 -17.39 -4.52
C ASP A 29 11.13 -16.47 -4.27
N TYR A 30 11.11 -15.69 -3.19
CA TYR A 30 12.21 -14.83 -2.73
C TYR A 30 12.95 -15.42 -1.53
N SER A 31 12.46 -16.52 -0.96
CA SER A 31 13.11 -17.17 0.17
C SER A 31 14.47 -17.71 -0.24
N ARG A 32 15.54 -17.20 0.39
CA ARG A 32 16.91 -17.67 0.17
C ARG A 32 17.69 -17.54 1.47
N ARG A 33 18.27 -18.65 1.90
CA ARG A 33 19.13 -18.69 3.08
C ARG A 33 20.46 -17.95 2.82
N ARG A 34 20.59 -16.72 3.34
CA ARG A 34 21.81 -15.89 3.21
C ARG A 34 22.92 -16.22 4.22
N GLY A 35 22.58 -16.86 5.33
CA GLY A 35 23.53 -17.16 6.39
C GLY A 35 22.98 -18.12 7.45
N THR A 36 23.78 -18.37 8.48
CA THR A 36 23.47 -19.29 9.59
C THR A 36 23.83 -18.72 10.97
N THR A 37 24.22 -17.46 11.04
CA THR A 37 24.67 -16.79 12.27
C THR A 37 23.95 -15.46 12.49
N GLY A 38 24.00 -14.92 13.72
CA GLY A 38 23.37 -13.65 14.06
C GLY A 38 21.85 -13.68 13.80
N PRO A 39 21.28 -12.71 13.06
CA PRO A 39 19.84 -12.72 12.76
C PRO A 39 19.42 -13.89 11.85
N TYR A 40 20.37 -14.60 11.22
CA TYR A 40 20.11 -15.77 10.37
C TYR A 40 20.27 -17.11 11.09
N ALA A 41 20.58 -17.09 12.40
CA ALA A 41 20.79 -18.33 13.16
C ALA A 41 19.54 -19.21 13.21
N ASP A 42 19.74 -20.52 13.21
CA ASP A 42 18.68 -21.47 13.55
C ASP A 42 18.34 -21.36 15.04
N ASN A 43 17.08 -21.55 15.39
CA ASN A 43 16.58 -21.54 16.77
C ASN A 43 16.93 -20.25 17.53
N LEU A 44 16.81 -19.12 16.84
CA LEU A 44 17.08 -17.79 17.39
C LEU A 44 16.16 -17.52 18.58
N ASP A 45 16.69 -17.23 19.77
CA ASP A 45 15.92 -16.81 20.96
C ASP A 45 16.19 -15.32 21.25
N ILE A 46 15.14 -14.51 21.19
CA ILE A 46 15.16 -13.04 21.21
C ILE A 46 13.94 -12.47 21.94
N ASP A 47 13.98 -11.20 22.31
CA ASP A 47 12.84 -10.55 22.98
C ASP A 47 11.74 -10.23 21.99
N VAL A 48 12.11 -9.63 20.85
CA VAL A 48 11.16 -9.09 19.86
C VAL A 48 11.54 -9.53 18.45
N LEU A 49 10.64 -10.24 17.77
CA LEU A 49 10.74 -10.50 16.33
C LEU A 49 9.78 -9.57 15.60
N ILE A 50 10.28 -8.88 14.58
CA ILE A 50 9.49 -8.01 13.71
C ILE A 50 9.41 -8.64 12.31
N VAL A 51 8.24 -8.70 11.70
CA VAL A 51 8.07 -9.17 10.32
C VAL A 51 7.83 -7.97 9.40
N GLY A 52 8.75 -7.74 8.47
CA GLY A 52 8.73 -6.63 7.50
C GLY A 52 9.66 -5.47 7.87
N ALA A 53 10.39 -4.96 6.87
CA ALA A 53 11.41 -3.91 6.96
C ALA A 53 11.00 -2.61 6.22
N GLY A 54 9.69 -2.33 6.13
CA GLY A 54 9.19 -1.01 5.71
C GLY A 54 9.29 0.02 6.83
N PHE A 55 8.66 1.20 6.65
CA PHE A 55 8.62 2.26 7.67
C PHE A 55 8.24 1.77 9.08
N GLY A 56 7.20 0.91 9.18
CA GLY A 56 6.74 0.37 10.46
C GLY A 56 7.79 -0.47 11.16
N GLY A 57 8.39 -1.43 10.46
CA GLY A 57 9.41 -2.31 11.02
C GLY A 57 10.72 -1.59 11.34
N VAL A 58 11.15 -0.68 10.46
CA VAL A 58 12.33 0.18 10.67
C VAL A 58 12.16 1.05 11.92
N TYR A 59 11.00 1.71 12.06
CA TYR A 59 10.69 2.52 13.25
C TYR A 59 10.69 1.67 14.52
N LEU A 60 10.02 0.52 14.50
CA LEU A 60 9.91 -0.36 15.65
C LEU A 60 11.25 -0.99 16.05
N LEU A 61 12.08 -1.40 15.09
CA LEU A 61 13.42 -1.92 15.39
C LEU A 61 14.27 -0.86 16.11
N HIS A 62 14.23 0.39 15.65
CA HIS A 62 14.92 1.50 16.30
C HIS A 62 14.41 1.70 17.74
N GLU A 63 13.09 1.80 17.93
CA GLU A 63 12.49 2.03 19.25
C GLU A 63 12.71 0.86 20.23
N MET A 64 12.66 -0.39 19.75
CA MET A 64 12.89 -1.58 20.58
C MET A 64 14.36 -1.68 21.01
N ARG A 65 15.31 -1.45 20.10
CA ARG A 65 16.74 -1.40 20.43
C ARG A 65 17.05 -0.29 21.42
N LYS A 66 16.48 0.90 21.21
CA LYS A 66 16.62 2.03 22.15
C LYS A 66 16.05 1.72 23.53
N SER A 67 15.04 0.86 23.60
CA SER A 67 14.45 0.37 24.86
C SER A 67 15.21 -0.82 25.48
N GLY A 68 16.33 -1.26 24.88
CA GLY A 68 17.19 -2.32 25.41
C GLY A 68 16.82 -3.75 24.99
N TYR A 69 15.84 -3.93 24.11
CA TYR A 69 15.41 -5.27 23.67
C TYR A 69 16.36 -5.85 22.62
N LYS A 70 16.59 -7.17 22.72
CA LYS A 70 17.21 -7.96 21.65
C LYS A 70 16.18 -8.18 20.55
N THR A 71 16.32 -7.44 19.46
CA THR A 71 15.33 -7.38 18.39
C THR A 71 15.92 -7.75 17.03
N VAL A 72 15.15 -8.52 16.24
CA VAL A 72 15.49 -8.87 14.85
C VAL A 72 14.29 -8.62 13.93
N ILE A 73 14.56 -8.18 12.70
CA ILE A 73 13.58 -8.16 11.60
C ILE A 73 13.77 -9.39 10.71
N TYR A 74 12.68 -10.07 10.37
CA TYR A 74 12.58 -10.97 9.21
C TYR A 74 11.91 -10.23 8.04
N GLU A 75 12.62 -10.13 6.92
CA GLU A 75 12.19 -9.41 5.72
C GLU A 75 12.26 -10.31 4.49
N ALA A 76 11.17 -10.36 3.72
CA ALA A 76 11.09 -11.16 2.50
C ALA A 76 11.98 -10.60 1.38
N GLY A 77 12.15 -9.29 1.31
CA GLY A 77 12.97 -8.58 0.36
C GLY A 77 14.46 -8.61 0.71
N THR A 78 15.24 -7.86 -0.05
CA THR A 78 16.71 -7.91 -0.01
C THR A 78 17.37 -6.81 0.82
N SER A 79 16.59 -5.83 1.27
CA SER A 79 17.05 -4.61 1.96
C SER A 79 15.87 -3.90 2.65
N LEU A 80 16.16 -2.89 3.50
CA LEU A 80 15.13 -2.03 4.09
C LEU A 80 14.35 -1.26 3.02
N GLY A 81 13.08 -0.95 3.30
CA GLY A 81 12.24 -0.07 2.49
C GLY A 81 10.86 -0.61 2.16
N GLY A 82 10.62 -1.90 2.42
CA GLY A 82 9.33 -2.55 2.21
C GLY A 82 8.78 -2.31 0.81
N VAL A 83 7.60 -1.69 0.72
CA VAL A 83 6.92 -1.40 -0.55
C VAL A 83 7.82 -0.73 -1.59
N TRP A 84 8.77 0.10 -1.19
CA TRP A 84 9.66 0.83 -2.11
C TRP A 84 10.78 -0.04 -2.70
N ARG A 85 10.98 -1.26 -2.19
CA ARG A 85 11.87 -2.27 -2.78
C ARG A 85 11.16 -3.20 -3.74
N PHE A 86 9.87 -3.45 -3.53
CA PHE A 86 9.05 -4.31 -4.40
C PHE A 86 8.38 -3.53 -5.54
N ASN A 87 7.78 -2.38 -5.22
CA ASN A 87 6.99 -1.60 -6.17
C ASN A 87 7.88 -0.60 -6.93
N THR A 88 8.66 -1.13 -7.87
CA THR A 88 9.60 -0.34 -8.70
C THR A 88 9.10 -0.15 -10.13
N TYR A 89 7.78 -0.16 -10.33
CA TYR A 89 7.17 0.05 -11.64
C TYR A 89 7.41 1.49 -12.16
N PRO A 90 7.33 1.73 -13.48
CA PRO A 90 7.52 3.04 -14.07
C PRO A 90 6.58 4.07 -13.44
N GLY A 91 7.16 5.13 -12.89
CA GLY A 91 6.40 6.24 -12.32
C GLY A 91 5.99 6.05 -10.87
N ALA A 92 6.37 4.93 -10.23
CA ALA A 92 6.14 4.70 -8.81
C ALA A 92 6.72 5.85 -7.97
N ARG A 93 5.84 6.54 -7.23
CA ARG A 93 6.17 7.74 -6.44
C ARG A 93 5.20 7.95 -5.29
N THR A 94 5.58 8.80 -4.35
CA THR A 94 4.72 9.17 -3.23
C THR A 94 3.52 9.99 -3.69
N ASP A 95 2.45 9.93 -2.90
CA ASP A 95 1.30 10.83 -2.97
C ASP A 95 1.16 11.70 -1.71
N SER A 96 2.08 11.54 -0.75
CA SER A 96 2.26 12.43 0.39
C SER A 96 3.43 13.37 0.11
N GLU A 97 3.16 14.68 0.23
CA GLU A 97 4.13 15.75 -0.03
C GLU A 97 5.23 15.78 1.05
N VAL A 98 6.47 16.04 0.68
CA VAL A 98 7.56 16.32 1.64
C VAL A 98 7.18 17.48 2.58
N PRO A 99 7.44 17.40 3.90
CA PRO A 99 8.08 16.30 4.65
C PRO A 99 7.07 15.37 5.36
N VAL A 100 5.87 15.15 4.81
CA VAL A 100 4.87 14.26 5.44
C VAL A 100 5.33 12.80 5.41
N TYR A 101 5.96 12.36 4.31
CA TYR A 101 6.25 10.95 4.00
C TYR A 101 7.63 10.48 4.47
N GLU A 102 8.00 10.79 5.71
CA GLU A 102 9.26 10.39 6.31
C GLU A 102 9.12 10.13 7.83
N LEU A 103 10.17 9.54 8.43
CA LEU A 103 10.21 9.27 9.86
C LEU A 103 10.51 10.57 10.61
N SER A 104 9.77 10.84 11.69
CA SER A 104 9.96 12.04 12.51
C SER A 104 11.14 11.95 13.48
N ILE A 105 12.09 11.04 13.23
CA ILE A 105 13.27 10.82 14.09
C ILE A 105 14.29 11.94 13.78
N PRO A 106 14.65 12.81 14.76
CA PRO A 106 15.48 13.99 14.53
C PRO A 106 16.79 13.75 13.77
N GLU A 107 17.52 12.71 14.08
CA GLU A 107 18.80 12.37 13.45
C GLU A 107 18.67 11.95 11.97
N LEU A 108 17.45 11.66 11.49
CA LEU A 108 17.20 11.33 10.10
C LEU A 108 17.00 12.59 9.25
N TRP A 109 16.00 13.41 9.57
CA TRP A 109 15.61 14.53 8.72
C TRP A 109 16.55 15.74 8.80
N LYS A 110 17.39 15.84 9.84
CA LYS A 110 18.35 16.95 10.00
C LYS A 110 19.32 17.07 8.82
N ASP A 111 19.87 15.95 8.35
CA ASP A 111 20.90 15.95 7.31
C ASP A 111 20.40 15.41 5.96
N TRP A 112 19.10 15.08 5.86
CA TRP A 112 18.47 14.65 4.61
C TRP A 112 17.78 15.82 3.91
N THR A 113 17.76 15.80 2.58
CA THR A 113 16.99 16.71 1.74
C THR A 113 16.51 15.95 0.51
N TRP A 114 15.29 16.25 0.08
CA TRP A 114 14.67 15.69 -1.11
C TRP A 114 14.89 16.59 -2.32
N SER A 115 14.92 16.01 -3.51
CA SER A 115 15.05 16.70 -4.79
C SER A 115 13.72 17.29 -5.29
N THR A 116 12.60 16.75 -4.81
CA THR A 116 11.25 17.14 -5.22
C THR A 116 10.27 16.94 -4.06
N ASN A 117 9.13 17.63 -4.09
CA ASN A 117 8.10 17.48 -3.07
C ASN A 117 7.33 16.15 -3.16
N TYR A 118 7.46 15.40 -4.26
CA TYR A 118 6.90 14.06 -4.45
C TYR A 118 7.97 13.07 -4.96
N PRO A 119 8.86 12.59 -4.06
CA PRO A 119 9.96 11.71 -4.41
C PRO A 119 9.47 10.40 -5.05
N ASN A 120 10.27 9.88 -5.97
CA ASN A 120 10.01 8.59 -6.62
C ASN A 120 10.54 7.42 -5.78
N TYR A 121 10.30 6.19 -6.23
CA TYR A 121 10.77 5.00 -5.52
C TYR A 121 12.31 4.96 -5.35
N GLN A 122 13.09 5.48 -6.30
CA GLN A 122 14.56 5.45 -6.24
C GLN A 122 15.07 6.37 -5.12
N GLU A 123 14.49 7.56 -4.99
CA GLU A 123 14.85 8.49 -3.93
C GLU A 123 14.41 7.98 -2.55
N LEU A 124 13.26 7.26 -2.49
CA LEU A 124 12.86 6.55 -1.27
C LEU A 124 13.84 5.43 -0.91
N GLN A 125 14.34 4.68 -1.89
CA GLN A 125 15.37 3.66 -1.66
C GLN A 125 16.65 4.30 -1.09
N GLN A 126 17.10 5.43 -1.65
CA GLN A 126 18.24 6.19 -1.13
C GLN A 126 17.99 6.71 0.29
N TYR A 127 16.77 7.17 0.58
CA TYR A 127 16.39 7.55 1.95
C TYR A 127 16.49 6.36 2.91
N PHE A 128 16.02 5.17 2.54
CA PHE A 128 16.16 3.98 3.39
C PHE A 128 17.63 3.53 3.57
N ASP A 129 18.46 3.66 2.54
CA ASP A 129 19.91 3.41 2.65
C ASP A 129 20.57 4.41 3.61
N TYR A 130 20.15 5.68 3.56
CA TYR A 130 20.57 6.71 4.51
C TYR A 130 20.09 6.42 5.94
N VAL A 131 18.84 5.98 6.12
CA VAL A 131 18.29 5.58 7.42
C VAL A 131 19.10 4.43 8.01
N ASP A 132 19.43 3.42 7.20
CA ASP A 132 20.26 2.30 7.65
C ASP A 132 21.64 2.79 8.08
N LYS A 133 22.29 3.64 7.28
CA LYS A 133 23.59 4.20 7.62
C LYS A 133 23.57 5.02 8.92
N LYS A 134 22.50 5.78 9.18
CA LYS A 134 22.38 6.64 10.36
C LYS A 134 22.01 5.87 11.63
N LEU A 135 21.18 4.84 11.52
CA LEU A 135 20.64 4.10 12.67
C LEU A 135 21.26 2.70 12.85
N ASP A 136 22.09 2.27 11.89
CA ASP A 136 22.81 0.99 11.85
C ASP A 136 21.87 -0.20 12.11
N LEU A 137 20.86 -0.38 11.23
CA LEU A 137 19.72 -1.28 11.44
C LEU A 137 19.90 -2.66 10.79
N SER A 138 20.52 -2.72 9.63
CA SER A 138 20.64 -3.92 8.79
C SER A 138 21.34 -5.07 9.48
N LYS A 139 22.26 -4.80 10.43
CA LYS A 139 22.89 -5.82 11.27
C LYS A 139 21.90 -6.66 12.11
N ASN A 140 20.70 -6.12 12.36
CA ASN A 140 19.62 -6.78 13.08
C ASN A 140 18.49 -7.27 12.13
N CYS A 141 18.79 -7.41 10.83
CA CYS A 141 17.81 -7.86 9.84
C CYS A 141 18.26 -9.18 9.20
N ALA A 142 17.31 -10.09 8.99
CA ALA A 142 17.44 -11.24 8.12
C ALA A 142 16.60 -11.03 6.86
N TYR A 143 17.27 -10.71 5.76
CA TYR A 143 16.69 -10.55 4.42
C TYR A 143 16.42 -11.89 3.74
N GLU A 144 15.60 -11.89 2.69
CA GLU A 144 15.16 -13.09 1.96
C GLU A 144 14.60 -14.17 2.91
N THR A 145 13.97 -13.72 3.99
CA THR A 145 13.43 -14.52 5.09
C THR A 145 11.92 -14.38 5.11
N VAL A 146 11.23 -15.36 4.51
CA VAL A 146 9.78 -15.37 4.40
C VAL A 146 9.18 -16.17 5.55
N VAL A 147 8.41 -15.52 6.42
CA VAL A 147 7.68 -16.17 7.52
C VAL A 147 6.47 -16.93 6.96
N ASP A 148 6.31 -18.19 7.36
CA ASP A 148 5.22 -19.07 6.91
C ASP A 148 4.39 -19.67 8.06
N GLY A 149 4.76 -19.42 9.31
CA GLY A 149 4.00 -19.84 10.47
C GLY A 149 4.42 -19.11 11.74
N ALA A 150 3.47 -18.90 12.65
CA ALA A 150 3.75 -18.51 14.03
C ALA A 150 2.69 -19.07 14.98
N GLN A 151 3.12 -19.59 16.11
CA GLN A 151 2.27 -20.13 17.16
C GLN A 151 2.72 -19.59 18.52
N PHE A 152 1.78 -19.11 19.33
CA PHE A 152 2.05 -18.72 20.71
C PHE A 152 1.91 -19.93 21.64
N ASP A 153 2.84 -20.06 22.58
CA ASP A 153 2.82 -21.03 23.67
C ASP A 153 2.51 -20.27 24.97
N GLU A 154 1.32 -20.52 25.56
CA GLU A 154 0.90 -19.85 26.79
C GLU A 154 1.74 -20.27 28.01
N ASP A 155 2.29 -21.49 28.02
CA ASP A 155 3.11 -22.03 29.12
C ASP A 155 4.52 -21.43 29.10
N GLU A 156 5.11 -21.27 27.92
CA GLU A 156 6.41 -20.59 27.76
C GLU A 156 6.26 -19.06 27.75
N GLY A 157 5.10 -18.54 27.36
CA GLY A 157 4.88 -17.11 27.13
C GLY A 157 5.66 -16.59 25.92
N LYS A 158 5.86 -17.43 24.91
CA LYS A 158 6.66 -17.12 23.71
C LYS A 158 5.98 -17.59 22.43
N TRP A 159 6.22 -16.86 21.35
CA TRP A 159 5.97 -17.27 19.98
C TRP A 159 7.07 -18.18 19.47
N THR A 160 6.69 -19.25 18.79
CA THR A 160 7.56 -19.99 17.86
C THR A 160 7.20 -19.58 16.44
N VAL A 161 8.17 -19.04 15.69
CA VAL A 161 8.00 -18.53 14.33
C VAL A 161 8.82 -19.37 13.36
N THR A 162 8.20 -19.81 12.27
CA THR A 162 8.82 -20.59 11.20
C THR A 162 8.96 -19.76 9.92
N THR A 163 9.87 -20.20 9.06
CA THR A 163 10.13 -19.57 7.77
C THR A 163 10.18 -20.63 6.67
N VAL A 164 9.92 -20.21 5.43
CA VAL A 164 9.88 -21.08 4.24
C VAL A 164 11.18 -21.86 4.04
N ASP A 165 12.32 -21.31 4.43
CA ASP A 165 13.63 -22.00 4.32
C ASP A 165 13.96 -22.89 5.52
N GLY A 166 13.01 -23.11 6.42
CA GLY A 166 13.07 -24.06 7.53
C GLY A 166 13.63 -23.49 8.83
N ARG A 167 14.05 -22.21 8.90
CA ARG A 167 14.50 -21.62 10.16
C ARG A 167 13.35 -21.49 11.16
N LYS A 168 13.71 -21.59 12.44
CA LYS A 168 12.83 -21.35 13.59
C LYS A 168 13.39 -20.23 14.46
N ALA A 169 12.52 -19.39 14.99
CA ALA A 169 12.84 -18.40 16.00
C ALA A 169 11.83 -18.47 17.16
N LYS A 170 12.30 -18.21 18.38
CA LYS A 170 11.46 -17.96 19.54
C LYS A 170 11.54 -16.49 19.93
N CYS A 171 10.39 -15.87 20.20
CA CYS A 171 10.35 -14.52 20.73
C CYS A 171 9.20 -14.32 21.72
N ARG A 172 9.36 -13.41 22.68
CA ARG A 172 8.26 -13.06 23.58
C ARG A 172 7.23 -12.16 22.89
N PHE A 173 7.72 -11.20 22.10
CA PHE A 173 6.88 -10.28 21.34
C PHE A 173 7.05 -10.51 19.84
N LEU A 174 5.95 -10.75 19.15
CA LEU A 174 5.90 -10.82 17.70
C LEU A 174 5.18 -9.58 17.16
N ILE A 175 5.87 -8.75 16.38
CA ILE A 175 5.29 -7.55 15.77
C ILE A 175 5.19 -7.72 14.27
N ILE A 176 3.98 -7.58 13.75
CA ILE A 176 3.72 -7.74 12.31
C ILE A 176 3.64 -6.38 11.63
N ALA A 177 4.66 -6.06 10.82
CA ALA A 177 4.80 -4.80 10.09
C ALA A 177 4.85 -5.02 8.56
N THR A 178 4.03 -5.94 8.05
CA THR A 178 4.02 -6.39 6.65
C THR A 178 3.36 -5.41 5.67
N GLY A 179 2.72 -4.35 6.17
CA GLY A 179 2.03 -3.34 5.36
C GLY A 179 0.76 -3.85 4.67
N PHE A 180 -0.05 -2.92 4.15
CA PHE A 180 -1.34 -3.24 3.53
C PHE A 180 -1.23 -3.79 2.09
N ALA A 181 -0.05 -3.70 1.46
CA ALA A 181 0.19 -3.98 0.04
C ALA A 181 1.11 -5.20 -0.17
N SER A 182 1.03 -6.19 0.71
CA SER A 182 1.91 -7.37 0.74
C SER A 182 1.40 -8.49 -0.15
N LYS A 183 0.11 -8.81 -0.11
CA LYS A 183 -0.52 -9.80 -0.99
C LYS A 183 -1.15 -9.10 -2.18
N ARG A 184 -0.52 -9.20 -3.36
CA ARG A 184 -1.11 -8.69 -4.60
C ARG A 184 -2.35 -9.46 -5.01
N TYR A 185 -3.18 -8.84 -5.84
CA TYR A 185 -4.35 -9.49 -6.41
C TYR A 185 -4.22 -9.54 -7.93
N ILE A 186 -4.11 -10.75 -8.49
CA ILE A 186 -4.21 -11.00 -9.91
C ILE A 186 -5.51 -11.81 -10.10
N PRO A 187 -6.50 -11.29 -10.84
CA PRO A 187 -7.69 -12.07 -11.20
C PRO A 187 -7.28 -13.38 -11.88
N ASP A 188 -8.13 -14.40 -11.76
CA ASP A 188 -7.91 -15.68 -12.43
C ASP A 188 -8.18 -15.56 -13.94
N TYR A 189 -7.22 -14.94 -14.63
CA TYR A 189 -7.26 -14.72 -16.06
C TYR A 189 -6.89 -16.02 -16.77
N LYS A 190 -7.90 -16.64 -17.40
CA LYS A 190 -7.71 -17.81 -18.25
C LYS A 190 -6.61 -17.55 -19.29
N GLY A 191 -5.63 -18.45 -19.37
CA GLY A 191 -4.60 -18.43 -20.42
C GLY A 191 -3.46 -17.43 -20.20
N ILE A 192 -3.35 -16.79 -19.03
CA ILE A 192 -2.29 -15.81 -18.75
C ILE A 192 -0.88 -16.38 -18.95
N GLU A 193 -0.70 -17.67 -18.66
CA GLU A 193 0.54 -18.43 -18.88
C GLU A 193 0.88 -18.66 -20.36
N ASN A 194 -0.08 -18.52 -21.27
CA ASN A 194 0.13 -18.75 -22.70
C ASN A 194 0.65 -17.51 -23.42
N PHE A 195 0.55 -16.33 -22.80
CA PHE A 195 0.99 -15.07 -23.42
C PHE A 195 2.50 -15.06 -23.65
N LYS A 196 2.92 -14.83 -24.90
CA LYS A 196 4.33 -14.88 -25.32
C LYS A 196 5.08 -13.58 -25.04
N GLY A 197 4.37 -12.47 -24.83
CA GLY A 197 4.96 -11.19 -24.45
C GLY A 197 5.32 -11.13 -22.96
N THR A 198 5.67 -9.93 -22.49
CA THR A 198 5.97 -9.71 -21.06
C THR A 198 4.71 -9.38 -20.28
N VAL A 199 4.40 -10.11 -19.21
CA VAL A 199 3.31 -9.79 -18.28
C VAL A 199 3.84 -9.62 -16.86
N GLN A 200 3.53 -8.48 -16.22
CA GLN A 200 4.02 -8.16 -14.88
C GLN A 200 2.94 -7.49 -14.03
N HIS A 201 2.78 -7.94 -12.78
CA HIS A 201 2.04 -7.17 -11.79
C HIS A 201 2.89 -5.98 -11.32
N VAL A 202 2.28 -4.81 -11.17
CA VAL A 202 2.98 -3.56 -10.77
C VAL A 202 3.80 -3.71 -9.48
N ALA A 203 3.34 -4.53 -8.54
CA ALA A 203 4.04 -4.77 -7.27
C ALA A 203 5.30 -5.65 -7.36
N PHE A 204 5.55 -6.26 -8.52
CA PHE A 204 6.65 -7.20 -8.77
C PHE A 204 7.30 -6.86 -10.10
N TRP A 205 7.77 -5.62 -10.22
CA TRP A 205 8.38 -5.14 -11.45
C TRP A 205 9.81 -5.68 -11.58
N PRO A 206 10.27 -6.06 -12.80
CA PRO A 206 11.63 -6.57 -12.98
C PRO A 206 12.69 -5.54 -12.56
N PRO A 207 13.76 -5.98 -11.86
CA PRO A 207 14.94 -5.15 -11.63
C PRO A 207 15.53 -4.68 -12.96
N GLY A 208 15.83 -3.38 -13.08
CA GLY A 208 16.31 -2.76 -14.33
C GLY A 208 15.23 -2.09 -15.18
N GLY A 209 13.96 -2.19 -14.78
CA GLY A 209 12.85 -1.49 -15.43
C GLY A 209 12.33 -2.20 -16.68
N SER A 210 11.63 -1.45 -17.53
CA SER A 210 11.01 -1.97 -18.75
C SER A 210 11.09 -0.93 -19.86
N ASP A 211 11.94 -1.15 -20.87
CA ASP A 211 11.90 -0.32 -22.08
C ASP A 211 10.67 -0.70 -22.91
N VAL A 212 9.77 0.26 -23.09
CA VAL A 212 8.52 0.13 -23.84
C VAL A 212 8.54 0.90 -25.16
N ARG A 213 9.65 1.53 -25.54
CA ARG A 213 9.74 2.26 -26.80
C ARG A 213 9.43 1.35 -27.99
N GLY A 214 8.49 1.77 -28.82
CA GLY A 214 8.07 1.02 -30.00
C GLY A 214 7.24 -0.25 -29.70
N LYS A 215 6.86 -0.50 -28.44
CA LYS A 215 6.05 -1.66 -28.04
C LYS A 215 4.58 -1.33 -27.92
N ARG A 216 3.73 -2.32 -28.19
CA ARG A 216 2.30 -2.32 -27.89
C ARG A 216 2.10 -2.72 -26.44
N CYS A 217 1.49 -1.85 -25.65
CA CYS A 217 1.39 -2.01 -24.22
C CYS A 217 -0.06 -2.04 -23.74
N ALA A 218 -0.33 -2.86 -22.72
CA ALA A 218 -1.62 -2.86 -22.01
C ALA A 218 -1.43 -2.51 -20.54
N VAL A 219 -2.35 -1.72 -19.99
CA VAL A 219 -2.46 -1.50 -18.54
C VAL A 219 -3.84 -1.95 -18.08
N ILE A 220 -3.88 -2.96 -17.20
CA ILE A 220 -5.13 -3.50 -16.65
C ILE A 220 -5.36 -2.91 -15.27
N GLY A 221 -6.36 -2.05 -15.14
CA GLY A 221 -6.70 -1.37 -13.91
C GLY A 221 -6.18 0.07 -13.83
N THR A 222 -7.02 0.93 -13.26
CA THR A 222 -6.86 2.39 -13.19
C THR A 222 -6.78 2.86 -11.73
N GLY A 223 -6.29 1.99 -10.83
CA GLY A 223 -5.85 2.42 -9.50
C GLY A 223 -4.64 3.36 -9.58
N ALA A 224 -4.11 3.77 -8.43
CA ALA A 224 -2.96 4.67 -8.39
C ALA A 224 -1.75 4.15 -9.20
N SER A 225 -1.45 2.85 -9.10
CA SER A 225 -0.37 2.24 -9.87
C SER A 225 -0.60 2.32 -11.38
N GLY A 226 -1.83 2.06 -11.85
CA GLY A 226 -2.17 2.14 -13.27
C GLY A 226 -2.04 3.57 -13.80
N VAL A 227 -2.57 4.55 -13.06
CA VAL A 227 -2.44 5.98 -13.39
C VAL A 227 -0.98 6.41 -13.50
N GLN A 228 -0.11 5.95 -12.60
CA GLN A 228 1.33 6.24 -12.65
C GLN A 228 2.02 5.58 -13.86
N VAL A 229 1.75 4.29 -14.12
CA VAL A 229 2.32 3.58 -15.28
C VAL A 229 1.90 4.25 -16.60
N ILE A 230 0.64 4.62 -16.74
CA ILE A 230 0.10 5.25 -17.96
C ILE A 230 0.81 6.57 -18.28
N GLN A 231 1.15 7.37 -17.25
CA GLN A 231 1.87 8.64 -17.43
C GLN A 231 3.29 8.44 -17.99
N GLU A 232 3.96 7.35 -17.63
CA GLU A 232 5.31 7.05 -18.12
C GLU A 232 5.30 6.31 -19.45
N TRP A 233 4.30 5.47 -19.70
CA TRP A 233 4.19 4.68 -20.94
C TRP A 233 3.58 5.46 -22.10
N GLY A 234 2.60 6.33 -21.84
CA GLY A 234 1.93 7.16 -22.85
C GLY A 234 2.88 7.90 -23.81
N PRO A 235 3.97 8.55 -23.34
CA PRO A 235 4.91 9.24 -24.23
C PRO A 235 5.93 8.32 -24.94
N LEU A 236 6.03 7.03 -24.59
CA LEU A 236 7.12 6.15 -25.02
C LEU A 236 6.65 4.96 -25.89
N ALA A 237 5.55 4.32 -25.52
CA ALA A 237 5.04 3.13 -26.21
C ALA A 237 4.48 3.48 -27.60
N SER A 238 4.53 2.53 -28.55
CA SER A 238 3.89 2.73 -29.86
C SER A 238 2.37 2.75 -29.73
N GLU A 239 1.84 1.97 -28.78
CA GLU A 239 0.43 1.96 -28.40
C GLU A 239 0.29 1.65 -26.91
N VAL A 240 -0.69 2.28 -26.24
CA VAL A 240 -1.14 1.92 -24.89
C VAL A 240 -2.65 1.72 -24.88
N LYS A 241 -3.11 0.50 -24.57
CA LYS A 241 -4.52 0.21 -24.27
C LYS A 241 -4.74 0.11 -22.76
N VAL A 242 -5.63 0.93 -22.23
CA VAL A 242 -5.97 0.97 -20.80
C VAL A 242 -7.30 0.25 -20.58
N PHE A 243 -7.27 -0.90 -19.93
CA PHE A 243 -8.47 -1.66 -19.57
C PHE A 243 -9.04 -1.14 -18.26
N GLN A 244 -10.11 -0.36 -18.34
CA GLN A 244 -10.70 0.37 -17.23
C GLN A 244 -12.05 -0.24 -16.81
N ARG A 245 -12.15 -0.71 -15.57
CA ARG A 245 -13.45 -1.10 -14.97
C ARG A 245 -14.18 0.08 -14.33
N SER A 246 -13.43 0.98 -13.72
CA SER A 246 -13.97 2.21 -13.12
C SER A 246 -12.93 3.32 -13.20
N PRO A 247 -13.30 4.57 -13.54
CA PRO A 247 -12.34 5.65 -13.66
C PRO A 247 -11.74 6.03 -12.31
N ASN A 248 -10.48 6.47 -12.34
CA ASN A 248 -9.86 7.13 -11.20
C ASN A 248 -10.33 8.57 -11.11
N MET A 249 -10.80 9.00 -9.95
CA MET A 249 -11.08 10.41 -9.68
C MET A 249 -9.79 11.15 -9.32
N ALA A 250 -8.80 11.08 -10.21
CA ALA A 250 -7.45 11.59 -9.98
C ALA A 250 -7.43 13.12 -9.87
N ILE A 251 -6.54 13.63 -9.03
CA ILE A 251 -6.41 15.07 -8.73
C ILE A 251 -4.96 15.54 -8.96
N PRO A 252 -4.73 16.85 -9.17
CA PRO A 252 -3.41 17.36 -9.52
C PRO A 252 -2.39 17.12 -8.41
N MET A 253 -1.22 16.61 -8.80
CA MET A 253 -0.12 16.36 -7.87
C MET A 253 0.50 17.65 -7.32
N GLY A 254 0.72 18.65 -8.18
CA GLY A 254 1.47 19.85 -7.79
C GLY A 254 2.96 19.57 -7.57
N LYS A 255 3.55 18.69 -8.39
CA LYS A 255 4.98 18.35 -8.32
C LYS A 255 5.83 19.57 -8.66
N ARG A 256 6.86 19.81 -7.87
CA ARG A 256 7.92 20.80 -8.11
C ARG A 256 9.26 20.30 -7.57
N ASP A 257 10.34 20.88 -8.05
CA ASP A 257 11.67 20.64 -7.50
C ASP A 257 11.82 21.34 -6.15
N LEU A 258 12.65 20.77 -5.29
CA LEU A 258 13.01 21.31 -3.99
C LEU A 258 14.50 21.63 -3.94
N THR A 259 14.84 22.81 -3.45
CA THR A 259 16.23 23.16 -3.11
C THR A 259 16.58 22.68 -1.70
N ALA A 260 17.86 22.42 -1.44
CA ALA A 260 18.32 22.15 -0.09
C ALA A 260 18.13 23.37 0.84
N GLU A 261 18.33 24.57 0.30
CA GLU A 261 18.15 25.86 0.99
C GLU A 261 16.73 26.00 1.57
N GLU A 262 15.68 25.85 0.76
CA GLU A 262 14.29 26.01 1.23
C GLU A 262 13.91 24.95 2.28
N GLN A 263 14.43 23.72 2.13
CA GLN A 263 14.18 22.66 3.09
C GLN A 263 14.89 22.94 4.41
N ASN A 264 16.15 23.39 4.36
CA ASN A 264 16.93 23.73 5.55
C ASN A 264 16.34 24.91 6.31
N GLN A 265 15.74 25.89 5.61
CA GLN A 265 14.99 26.98 6.24
C GLN A 265 13.73 26.50 6.96
N LEU A 266 13.09 25.43 6.46
CA LEU A 266 11.89 24.84 7.06
C LEU A 266 12.18 23.87 8.22
N LYS A 267 13.36 23.23 8.24
CA LYS A 267 13.77 22.23 9.26
C LYS A 267 13.57 22.67 10.72
N PRO A 268 13.80 23.92 11.13
CA PRO A 268 13.48 24.37 12.49
C PRO A 268 12.01 24.17 12.89
N LEU A 269 11.09 24.13 11.92
CA LEU A 269 9.66 23.91 12.11
C LEU A 269 9.24 22.43 11.96
N TYR A 270 10.13 21.53 11.55
CA TYR A 270 9.80 20.12 11.35
C TYR A 270 9.19 19.44 12.58
N PRO A 271 9.68 19.66 13.83
CA PRO A 271 9.03 19.09 15.00
C PRO A 271 7.56 19.48 15.13
N GLN A 272 7.20 20.73 14.84
CA GLN A 272 5.83 21.22 14.86
C GLN A 272 5.01 20.64 13.71
N LEU A 273 5.60 20.49 12.52
CA LEU A 273 4.95 19.86 11.36
C LEU A 273 4.64 18.38 11.62
N PHE A 274 5.59 17.64 12.19
CA PHE A 274 5.38 16.24 12.59
C PHE A 274 4.34 16.09 13.69
N ALA A 275 4.24 17.05 14.61
CA ALA A 275 3.15 17.08 15.59
C ALA A 275 1.80 17.43 14.93
N LEU A 276 1.80 18.33 13.95
CA LEU A 276 0.59 18.77 13.24
C LEU A 276 -0.03 17.62 12.42
N ARG A 277 0.77 16.81 11.72
CA ARG A 277 0.22 15.64 11.01
C ARG A 277 -0.53 14.68 11.94
N GLU A 278 -0.14 14.59 13.20
CA GLU A 278 -0.82 13.72 14.17
C GLU A 278 -2.14 14.31 14.72
N ARG A 279 -2.39 15.59 14.44
CA ARG A 279 -3.56 16.35 14.87
C ARG A 279 -4.62 16.54 13.79
N ASN A 280 -4.34 16.08 12.57
CA ASN A 280 -5.25 16.23 11.43
C ASN A 280 -5.79 14.88 10.99
N PHE A 281 -7.01 14.87 10.43
CA PHE A 281 -7.76 13.66 10.08
C PHE A 281 -6.91 12.60 9.34
N GLY A 282 -6.24 13.01 8.27
CA GLY A 282 -5.54 12.12 7.34
C GLY A 282 -4.03 11.98 7.53
N GLY A 283 -3.43 12.60 8.54
CA GLY A 283 -1.96 12.56 8.69
C GLY A 283 -1.20 13.58 7.83
N TYR A 284 -1.80 14.74 7.48
CA TYR A 284 -1.18 15.80 6.67
C TYR A 284 -1.02 17.10 7.46
N HIS A 285 -0.38 18.12 6.88
CA HIS A 285 -0.27 19.46 7.47
C HIS A 285 -1.51 20.35 7.25
N PHE A 286 -2.65 19.75 6.90
CA PHE A 286 -3.96 20.39 6.72
C PHE A 286 -5.07 19.42 7.12
N ASP A 287 -6.27 19.94 7.35
CA ASP A 287 -7.48 19.19 7.67
C ASP A 287 -8.69 19.76 6.93
N PHE A 288 -9.85 19.11 7.06
CA PHE A 288 -11.11 19.57 6.51
C PHE A 288 -11.43 21.01 6.93
N ALA A 289 -12.03 21.76 6.01
CA ALA A 289 -12.56 23.07 6.31
C ALA A 289 -13.72 22.98 7.32
N GLU A 290 -13.79 23.94 8.23
CA GLU A 290 -14.78 23.97 9.30
C GLU A 290 -16.21 24.22 8.78
N GLN A 291 -16.37 24.82 7.61
CA GLN A 291 -17.68 25.05 6.97
C GLN A 291 -18.23 23.78 6.31
N ASN A 292 -19.55 23.70 6.18
CA ASN A 292 -20.18 22.76 5.25
C ASN A 292 -20.29 23.37 3.86
N VAL A 293 -20.43 22.52 2.83
CA VAL A 293 -20.57 22.96 1.44
C VAL A 293 -21.62 24.07 1.30
N PHE A 294 -22.87 23.85 1.70
CA PHE A 294 -23.95 24.82 1.45
C PHE A 294 -24.11 25.93 2.49
N ASP A 295 -23.17 26.05 3.44
CA ASP A 295 -23.14 27.17 4.38
C ASP A 295 -22.52 28.43 3.76
N VAL A 296 -21.91 28.31 2.58
CA VAL A 296 -21.26 29.42 1.87
C VAL A 296 -21.82 29.60 0.44
N PRO A 297 -21.84 30.85 -0.09
CA PRO A 297 -22.33 31.14 -1.43
C PRO A 297 -21.57 30.39 -2.53
N THR A 298 -22.23 30.13 -3.67
CA THR A 298 -21.65 29.36 -4.79
C THR A 298 -20.33 29.94 -5.31
N GLU A 299 -20.20 31.27 -5.39
CA GLU A 299 -18.96 31.92 -5.83
C GLU A 299 -17.79 31.65 -4.87
N GLU A 300 -18.05 31.72 -3.56
CA GLU A 300 -17.06 31.39 -2.53
C GLU A 300 -16.68 29.90 -2.57
N ARG A 301 -17.64 29.00 -2.84
CA ARG A 301 -17.35 27.56 -3.03
C ARG A 301 -16.43 27.31 -4.21
N GLU A 302 -16.75 27.88 -5.37
CA GLU A 302 -15.91 27.73 -6.58
C GLU A 302 -14.50 28.28 -6.34
N ALA A 303 -14.37 29.45 -5.68
CA ALA A 303 -13.07 30.01 -5.33
C ALA A 303 -12.28 29.12 -4.35
N PHE A 304 -12.96 28.52 -3.37
CA PHE A 304 -12.33 27.59 -2.43
C PHE A 304 -11.89 26.28 -3.11
N TYR A 305 -12.72 25.72 -3.98
CA TYR A 305 -12.36 24.55 -4.79
C TYR A 305 -11.16 24.83 -5.69
N GLU A 306 -11.11 25.99 -6.36
CA GLU A 306 -9.93 26.41 -7.15
C GLU A 306 -8.69 26.57 -6.29
N LYS A 307 -8.81 27.10 -5.06
CA LYS A 307 -7.68 27.22 -4.12
C LYS A 307 -7.11 25.84 -3.77
N LEU A 308 -7.97 24.88 -3.42
CA LEU A 308 -7.54 23.50 -3.13
C LEU A 308 -6.93 22.84 -4.38
N TRP A 309 -7.58 22.98 -5.53
CA TRP A 309 -7.10 22.43 -6.80
C TRP A 309 -5.71 22.94 -7.17
N ARG A 310 -5.46 24.25 -7.00
CA ARG A 310 -4.15 24.87 -7.25
C ARG A 310 -3.10 24.47 -6.22
N ARG A 311 -3.49 24.25 -4.95
CA ARG A 311 -2.59 23.74 -3.92
C ARG A 311 -2.04 22.35 -4.28
N GLY A 312 -2.81 21.55 -5.01
CA GLY A 312 -2.46 20.20 -5.40
C GLY A 312 -2.38 19.24 -4.21
N GLY A 313 -1.92 18.02 -4.47
CA GLY A 313 -1.86 16.98 -3.46
C GLY A 313 -3.25 16.56 -2.99
N PHE A 314 -3.34 16.08 -1.75
CA PHE A 314 -4.61 15.66 -1.17
C PHE A 314 -5.45 16.80 -0.58
N SER A 315 -5.11 18.07 -0.84
CA SER A 315 -5.88 19.22 -0.36
C SER A 315 -7.33 19.18 -0.81
N PHE A 316 -7.61 18.80 -2.06
CA PHE A 316 -8.98 18.69 -2.58
C PHE A 316 -9.76 17.50 -2.01
N TRP A 317 -9.05 16.49 -1.49
CA TRP A 317 -9.64 15.32 -0.85
C TRP A 317 -9.86 15.52 0.66
N LEU A 318 -8.83 15.90 1.40
CA LEU A 318 -8.85 15.94 2.88
C LEU A 318 -8.73 17.36 3.46
N GLY A 319 -8.69 18.39 2.61
CA GLY A 319 -8.80 19.80 3.00
C GLY A 319 -10.11 20.45 2.58
N ASN A 320 -11.05 19.67 2.05
CA ASN A 320 -12.35 20.13 1.55
C ASN A 320 -13.36 20.35 2.70
N TYR A 321 -14.58 20.78 2.40
CA TYR A 321 -15.63 21.00 3.39
C TYR A 321 -15.94 19.73 4.20
N LYS A 322 -15.97 19.80 5.53
CA LYS A 322 -16.06 18.63 6.42
C LYS A 322 -17.20 17.66 6.13
N ASN A 323 -18.32 18.12 5.55
CA ASN A 323 -19.49 17.27 5.32
C ASN A 323 -19.53 16.55 3.95
N TYR A 324 -18.60 16.82 3.02
CA TYR A 324 -18.73 16.26 1.66
C TYR A 324 -18.56 14.73 1.59
N LEU A 325 -17.92 14.10 2.58
CA LEU A 325 -17.83 12.64 2.72
C LEU A 325 -19.00 12.02 3.49
N TYR A 326 -19.98 12.83 3.89
CA TYR A 326 -21.10 12.44 4.75
C TYR A 326 -22.47 12.75 4.12
N ASP A 327 -22.54 13.77 3.26
CA ASP A 327 -23.75 14.19 2.57
C ASP A 327 -23.63 14.04 1.05
N MET A 328 -24.60 13.36 0.43
CA MET A 328 -24.56 13.05 -1.01
C MET A 328 -24.68 14.32 -1.87
N LYS A 329 -25.47 15.31 -1.42
CA LYS A 329 -25.65 16.56 -2.16
C LYS A 329 -24.36 17.39 -2.16
N ALA A 330 -23.71 17.49 -1.00
CA ALA A 330 -22.39 18.10 -0.82
C ALA A 330 -21.33 17.37 -1.66
N ASN A 331 -21.33 16.04 -1.64
CA ASN A 331 -20.42 15.23 -2.45
C ASN A 331 -20.59 15.50 -3.95
N ARG A 332 -21.84 15.61 -4.41
CA ARG A 332 -22.14 15.90 -5.81
C ARG A 332 -21.63 17.28 -6.24
N ASP A 333 -21.69 18.30 -5.38
CA ASP A 333 -21.13 19.63 -5.68
C ASP A 333 -19.62 19.56 -5.91
N VAL A 334 -18.90 18.84 -5.03
CA VAL A 334 -17.45 18.59 -5.16
C VAL A 334 -17.14 17.79 -6.44
N TYR A 335 -17.92 16.76 -6.75
CA TYR A 335 -17.76 15.99 -7.98
C TYR A 335 -17.98 16.84 -9.23
N ASN A 336 -18.99 17.71 -9.23
CA ASN A 336 -19.30 18.60 -10.35
C ASN A 336 -18.13 19.56 -10.64
N PHE A 337 -17.43 20.04 -9.61
CA PHE A 337 -16.20 20.79 -9.79
C PHE A 337 -15.10 19.92 -10.41
N TRP A 338 -14.83 18.74 -9.84
CA TRP A 338 -13.80 17.81 -10.37
C TRP A 338 -14.05 17.48 -11.85
N VAL A 339 -15.27 17.07 -12.20
CA VAL A 339 -15.61 16.64 -13.56
C VAL A 339 -15.52 17.80 -14.55
N LYS A 340 -15.88 19.03 -14.15
CA LYS A 340 -15.68 20.25 -14.94
C LYS A 340 -14.19 20.48 -15.26
N LYS A 341 -13.31 20.33 -14.26
CA LYS A 341 -11.85 20.51 -14.44
C LYS A 341 -11.24 19.43 -15.33
N ILE A 342 -11.65 18.17 -15.16
CA ILE A 342 -11.09 17.05 -15.94
C ILE A 342 -11.62 17.02 -17.36
N ARG A 343 -12.92 17.26 -17.59
CA ARG A 343 -13.49 17.27 -18.95
C ARG A 343 -12.89 18.35 -19.85
N ALA A 344 -12.35 19.42 -19.28
CA ALA A 344 -11.62 20.45 -20.03
C ALA A 344 -10.26 19.96 -20.59
N ARG A 345 -9.72 18.86 -20.07
CA ARG A 345 -8.39 18.32 -20.41
C ARG A 345 -8.42 17.16 -21.41
N VAL A 346 -9.58 16.53 -21.62
CA VAL A 346 -9.75 15.37 -22.51
C VAL A 346 -10.55 15.80 -23.74
N HIS A 347 -9.97 15.71 -24.92
CA HIS A 347 -10.57 16.29 -26.14
C HIS A 347 -11.61 15.35 -26.77
N ASP A 348 -11.30 14.06 -26.85
CA ASP A 348 -12.18 13.03 -27.41
C ASP A 348 -13.47 12.88 -26.57
N PRO A 349 -14.67 13.07 -27.16
CA PRO A 349 -15.95 12.92 -26.45
C PRO A 349 -16.18 11.53 -25.84
N ARG A 350 -15.81 10.45 -26.55
CA ARG A 350 -15.97 9.08 -26.04
C ARG A 350 -15.04 8.84 -24.86
N LYS A 351 -13.77 9.25 -24.97
CA LYS A 351 -12.82 9.10 -23.84
C LYS A 351 -13.25 9.95 -22.64
N ARG A 352 -13.85 11.13 -22.85
CA ARG A 352 -14.45 11.95 -21.78
C ARG A 352 -15.54 11.21 -21.00
N GLU A 353 -16.47 10.55 -21.68
CA GLU A 353 -17.53 9.81 -20.99
C GLU A 353 -16.99 8.63 -20.17
N LEU A 354 -15.90 8.00 -20.61
CA LEU A 354 -15.30 6.89 -19.88
C LEU A 354 -14.40 7.34 -18.72
N LEU A 355 -13.61 8.39 -18.89
CA LEU A 355 -12.63 8.85 -17.90
C LEU A 355 -13.25 9.78 -16.85
N CYS A 356 -14.25 10.56 -17.22
CA CYS A 356 -14.89 11.58 -16.40
C CYS A 356 -16.39 11.71 -16.75
N PRO A 357 -17.19 10.66 -16.45
CA PRO A 357 -18.63 10.65 -16.74
C PRO A 357 -19.35 11.77 -15.98
N LEU A 358 -20.41 12.33 -16.56
CA LEU A 358 -21.21 13.36 -15.87
C LEU A 358 -21.93 12.81 -14.62
N GLU A 359 -22.32 11.54 -14.67
CA GLU A 359 -22.82 10.82 -13.50
C GLU A 359 -21.69 10.08 -12.79
N PRO A 360 -21.46 10.32 -11.48
CA PRO A 360 -20.37 9.69 -10.75
C PRO A 360 -20.61 8.18 -10.63
N PRO A 361 -19.59 7.34 -10.92
CA PRO A 361 -19.69 5.89 -10.71
C PRO A 361 -19.76 5.49 -9.23
N PHE A 362 -19.30 6.38 -8.34
CA PHE A 362 -19.36 6.31 -6.89
C PHE A 362 -19.09 7.71 -6.31
N PRO A 363 -19.46 8.00 -5.05
CA PRO A 363 -19.23 9.32 -4.47
C PRO A 363 -17.74 9.72 -4.49
N PHE A 364 -17.44 10.99 -4.77
CA PHE A 364 -16.08 11.50 -4.81
C PHE A 364 -15.37 11.28 -3.48
N GLY A 365 -14.11 10.84 -3.53
CA GLY A 365 -13.26 10.66 -2.34
C GLY A 365 -13.51 9.38 -1.52
N VAL A 366 -14.49 8.54 -1.87
CA VAL A 366 -14.72 7.24 -1.17
C VAL A 366 -13.70 6.16 -1.57
N LYS A 367 -13.00 6.37 -2.68
CA LYS A 367 -11.75 5.69 -3.03
C LYS A 367 -10.62 6.71 -2.89
N ARG A 368 -9.45 6.28 -2.41
CA ARG A 368 -8.25 7.14 -2.40
C ARG A 368 -7.98 7.63 -3.83
N PRO A 369 -8.07 8.95 -4.10
CA PRO A 369 -7.78 9.47 -5.43
C PRO A 369 -6.29 9.31 -5.74
N CYS A 370 -5.93 9.09 -7.00
CA CYS A 370 -4.53 9.17 -7.41
C CYS A 370 -4.09 10.63 -7.57
N LEU A 371 -2.83 10.93 -7.28
CA LEU A 371 -2.21 12.18 -7.70
C LEU A 371 -1.61 12.02 -9.09
N GLU A 372 -2.00 12.90 -10.01
CA GLU A 372 -1.54 12.87 -11.40
C GLU A 372 -0.95 14.21 -11.85
N GLN A 373 -0.10 14.16 -12.87
CA GLN A 373 0.55 15.31 -13.48
C GLN A 373 0.03 15.55 -14.89
N ASN A 374 -0.11 14.49 -15.67
CA ASN A 374 -0.51 14.54 -17.07
C ASN A 374 -1.30 13.28 -17.50
N TYR A 375 -1.98 12.62 -16.56
CA TYR A 375 -2.66 11.34 -16.82
C TYR A 375 -3.75 11.50 -17.87
N PHE A 376 -4.60 12.52 -17.71
CA PHE A 376 -5.70 12.75 -18.63
C PHE A 376 -5.22 13.20 -20.02
N GLU A 377 -4.13 13.96 -20.09
CA GLU A 377 -3.51 14.38 -21.35
C GLU A 377 -2.94 13.20 -22.15
N GLN A 378 -2.55 12.09 -21.49
CA GLN A 378 -2.09 10.91 -22.22
C GLN A 378 -3.16 10.41 -23.19
N PHE A 379 -4.45 10.49 -22.83
CA PHE A 379 -5.55 10.04 -23.68
C PHE A 379 -5.85 10.96 -24.87
N ASN A 380 -5.21 12.13 -24.96
CA ASN A 380 -5.26 12.97 -26.17
C ASN A 380 -4.25 12.52 -27.24
N ARG A 381 -3.36 11.57 -26.92
CA ARG A 381 -2.46 10.95 -27.89
C ARG A 381 -3.24 9.93 -28.72
N ASP A 382 -2.97 9.89 -30.02
CA ASP A 382 -3.54 8.87 -30.91
C ASP A 382 -3.12 7.45 -30.52
N SER A 383 -1.91 7.31 -29.94
CA SER A 383 -1.35 6.04 -29.47
C SER A 383 -1.95 5.54 -28.15
N VAL A 384 -2.77 6.31 -27.44
CA VAL A 384 -3.29 5.94 -26.12
C VAL A 384 -4.81 5.87 -26.15
N ASP A 385 -5.35 4.74 -25.73
CA ASP A 385 -6.78 4.48 -25.78
C ASP A 385 -7.29 3.78 -24.51
N VAL A 386 -8.58 3.96 -24.22
CA VAL A 386 -9.26 3.34 -23.08
C VAL A 386 -10.31 2.35 -23.57
N VAL A 387 -10.23 1.14 -23.03
CA VAL A 387 -11.18 0.04 -23.24
C VAL A 387 -12.04 -0.06 -21.99
N ASP A 388 -13.35 0.16 -22.15
CA ASP A 388 -14.32 0.01 -21.08
C ASP A 388 -14.55 -1.48 -20.81
N ILE A 389 -14.16 -1.92 -19.62
CA ILE A 389 -14.42 -3.28 -19.11
C ILE A 389 -15.29 -3.26 -17.86
N SER A 390 -16.08 -2.19 -17.69
CA SER A 390 -17.02 -2.06 -16.58
C SER A 390 -18.14 -3.11 -16.67
N ASN A 391 -18.72 -3.45 -15.52
CA ASN A 391 -19.90 -4.33 -15.48
C ASN A 391 -21.06 -3.78 -16.33
N LYS A 392 -21.16 -2.45 -16.47
CA LYS A 392 -22.18 -1.77 -17.29
C LYS A 392 -21.98 -2.04 -18.78
N SER A 393 -20.73 -2.09 -19.26
CA SER A 393 -20.42 -2.37 -20.66
C SER A 393 -20.69 -3.83 -21.05
N GLY A 394 -20.65 -4.75 -20.08
CA GLY A 394 -20.67 -6.19 -20.33
C GLY A 394 -19.40 -6.73 -21.02
N ASN A 395 -18.39 -5.87 -21.25
CA ASN A 395 -17.18 -6.20 -22.01
C ASN A 395 -16.00 -6.58 -21.10
N GLY A 396 -16.05 -7.74 -20.48
CA GLY A 396 -14.96 -8.23 -19.61
C GLY A 396 -13.72 -8.70 -20.38
N ILE A 397 -12.62 -8.88 -19.66
CA ILE A 397 -11.48 -9.68 -20.16
C ILE A 397 -11.90 -11.15 -20.14
N GLN A 398 -11.99 -11.77 -21.32
CA GLN A 398 -12.42 -13.16 -21.45
C GLN A 398 -11.24 -14.12 -21.21
N GLU A 399 -10.14 -13.92 -21.92
CA GLU A 399 -8.93 -14.75 -21.82
C GLU A 399 -7.70 -14.02 -22.35
N PHE A 400 -6.54 -14.45 -21.87
CA PHE A 400 -5.26 -14.15 -22.49
C PHE A 400 -5.02 -15.19 -23.60
N THR A 401 -4.46 -14.70 -24.70
CA THR A 401 -4.07 -15.47 -25.88
C THR A 401 -2.54 -15.44 -25.99
N GLU A 402 -1.98 -16.18 -26.93
CA GLU A 402 -0.53 -16.14 -27.16
C GLU A 402 0.01 -14.74 -27.49
N THR A 403 -0.79 -13.89 -28.12
CA THR A 403 -0.37 -12.57 -28.62
C THR A 403 -0.99 -11.38 -27.88
N GLY A 404 -1.95 -11.59 -26.97
CA GLY A 404 -2.56 -10.51 -26.20
C GLY A 404 -3.86 -10.87 -25.50
N ILE A 405 -4.86 -9.99 -25.50
CA ILE A 405 -6.08 -10.12 -24.69
C ILE A 405 -7.32 -10.18 -25.59
N LYS A 406 -8.21 -11.13 -25.32
CA LYS A 406 -9.54 -11.20 -25.91
C LYS A 406 -10.60 -10.73 -24.92
N THR A 407 -11.50 -9.87 -25.35
CA THR A 407 -12.63 -9.36 -24.55
C THR A 407 -13.94 -10.08 -24.90
N THR A 408 -14.95 -9.99 -24.02
CA THR A 408 -16.20 -10.75 -24.17
C THR A 408 -17.06 -10.31 -25.36
N ASP A 409 -16.84 -9.10 -25.89
CA ASP A 409 -17.43 -8.64 -27.16
C ASP A 409 -16.80 -9.29 -28.41
N GLY A 410 -15.74 -10.10 -28.24
CA GLY A 410 -15.01 -10.76 -29.32
C GLY A 410 -13.81 -9.99 -29.84
N SER A 411 -13.57 -8.76 -29.39
CA SER A 411 -12.39 -7.98 -29.78
C SER A 411 -11.11 -8.65 -29.28
N HIS A 412 -10.05 -8.53 -30.07
CA HIS A 412 -8.72 -9.04 -29.73
C HIS A 412 -7.69 -7.93 -29.89
N TYR A 413 -6.85 -7.78 -28.86
CA TYR A 413 -5.83 -6.75 -28.79
C TYR A 413 -4.47 -7.40 -28.59
N GLU A 414 -3.51 -7.10 -29.47
CA GLU A 414 -2.17 -7.67 -29.42
C GLU A 414 -1.20 -6.78 -28.66
N PHE A 415 -0.37 -7.39 -27.82
CA PHE A 415 0.55 -6.67 -26.94
C PHE A 415 1.92 -7.35 -26.87
N ASP A 416 2.94 -6.54 -26.64
CA ASP A 416 4.29 -7.00 -26.33
C ASP A 416 4.56 -6.91 -24.81
N PHE A 417 3.87 -5.99 -24.10
CA PHE A 417 3.97 -5.84 -22.65
C PHE A 417 2.60 -5.55 -22.00
N ILE A 418 2.23 -6.33 -20.99
CA ILE A 418 1.02 -6.15 -20.17
C ILE A 418 1.39 -5.84 -18.71
N ALA A 419 0.98 -4.67 -18.21
CA ALA A 419 1.03 -4.31 -16.81
C ALA A 419 -0.29 -4.64 -16.11
N ILE A 420 -0.25 -5.53 -15.12
CA ILE A 420 -1.39 -5.85 -14.26
C ILE A 420 -1.37 -4.92 -13.04
N ALA A 421 -2.28 -3.95 -13.02
CA ALA A 421 -2.43 -2.93 -11.98
C ALA A 421 -3.73 -3.12 -11.18
N THR A 422 -4.07 -4.38 -10.88
CA THR A 422 -5.32 -4.80 -10.23
C THR A 422 -5.29 -4.73 -8.70
N GLY A 423 -4.19 -4.24 -8.13
CA GLY A 423 -4.09 -3.90 -6.72
C GLY A 423 -3.70 -5.08 -5.82
N PHE A 424 -4.25 -5.10 -4.62
CA PHE A 424 -3.83 -5.97 -3.53
C PHE A 424 -5.05 -6.51 -2.77
N ASP A 425 -4.85 -7.60 -2.05
CA ASP A 425 -5.71 -8.00 -0.95
C ASP A 425 -5.39 -7.11 0.26
N ILE A 426 -6.04 -5.94 0.26
CA ILE A 426 -5.69 -4.81 1.13
C ILE A 426 -5.97 -5.10 2.59
N SER A 427 -5.03 -4.66 3.42
CA SER A 427 -5.00 -4.73 4.90
C SER A 427 -4.89 -6.15 5.44
N THR A 428 -5.73 -7.08 4.99
CA THR A 428 -5.80 -8.47 5.47
C THR A 428 -4.76 -9.39 4.85
N GLY A 429 -4.37 -9.17 3.59
CA GLY A 429 -3.58 -10.15 2.85
C GLY A 429 -2.21 -10.46 3.46
N GLY A 430 -1.57 -9.48 4.09
CA GLY A 430 -0.20 -9.61 4.61
C GLY A 430 -0.07 -10.62 5.74
N MET A 431 -0.66 -10.31 6.88
CA MET A 431 -0.68 -11.22 8.01
C MET A 431 -1.47 -12.53 7.74
N THR A 432 -2.49 -12.57 6.84
CA THR A 432 -3.31 -13.81 6.67
C THR A 432 -2.57 -14.85 5.86
N SER A 433 -1.50 -14.44 5.16
CA SER A 433 -0.66 -15.31 4.34
C SER A 433 0.56 -15.84 5.09
N MET A 434 0.68 -15.62 6.41
CA MET A 434 1.85 -16.05 7.20
C MET A 434 1.53 -17.21 8.16
N GLY A 435 0.39 -17.89 8.00
CA GLY A 435 0.02 -19.03 8.84
C GLY A 435 -0.07 -18.71 10.34
N LEU A 436 -0.43 -17.47 10.70
CA LEU A 436 -0.62 -17.06 12.09
C LEU A 436 -1.79 -17.84 12.70
N LYS A 437 -1.64 -18.31 13.95
CA LYS A 437 -2.68 -19.02 14.68
C LYS A 437 -2.97 -18.39 16.04
N SER A 438 -4.22 -18.48 16.48
CA SER A 438 -4.66 -18.07 17.82
C SER A 438 -4.19 -19.06 18.89
N VAL A 439 -4.38 -18.70 20.17
CA VAL A 439 -4.09 -19.59 21.31
C VAL A 439 -4.95 -20.85 21.30
N ASP A 440 -6.15 -20.78 20.71
CA ASP A 440 -7.06 -21.92 20.51
C ASP A 440 -6.73 -22.73 19.25
N GLY A 441 -5.65 -22.38 18.54
CA GLY A 441 -5.18 -23.07 17.34
C GLY A 441 -5.93 -22.72 16.05
N LEU A 442 -6.82 -21.71 16.08
CA LEU A 442 -7.56 -21.24 14.91
C LEU A 442 -6.65 -20.42 13.98
N ASN A 443 -6.87 -20.47 12.67
CA ASN A 443 -6.07 -19.67 11.75
C ASN A 443 -6.50 -18.22 11.82
N LEU A 444 -5.52 -17.31 11.84
CA LEU A 444 -5.80 -15.88 11.87
C LEU A 444 -6.60 -15.46 10.63
N GLN A 445 -6.51 -16.16 9.48
CA GLN A 445 -7.39 -15.90 8.33
C GLN A 445 -8.89 -15.83 8.69
N ASP A 446 -9.28 -16.42 9.82
CA ASP A 446 -10.65 -16.50 10.31
C ASP A 446 -11.02 -15.37 11.33
N GLU A 447 -10.12 -14.46 11.79
CA GLU A 447 -10.32 -13.66 13.04
C GLU A 447 -10.03 -12.09 13.09
N TRP A 448 -9.63 -11.36 12.05
CA TRP A 448 -8.72 -10.16 12.09
C TRP A 448 -9.05 -8.71 12.54
N LYS A 449 -8.02 -7.96 13.08
CA LYS A 449 -7.72 -6.46 13.04
C LYS A 449 -6.24 -5.96 13.36
N SER A 450 -5.91 -4.64 13.15
CA SER A 450 -4.61 -3.89 12.92
C SER A 450 -3.96 -3.00 14.05
N ALA A 451 -2.68 -2.52 13.93
CA ALA A 451 -1.90 -1.78 14.99
C ALA A 451 -1.00 -0.54 14.57
N ALA A 452 -0.50 0.22 15.58
CA ALA A 452 0.27 1.49 15.50
C ALA A 452 1.54 1.57 16.41
N GLY A 453 2.69 2.01 15.85
CA GLY A 453 4.04 1.78 16.41
C GLY A 453 4.40 2.30 17.82
N ARG A 454 4.16 3.59 18.15
CA ARG A 454 4.49 4.12 19.50
C ARG A 454 3.70 3.46 20.61
N TRP A 455 2.42 3.17 20.33
CA TRP A 455 1.56 2.46 21.26
C TRP A 455 2.11 1.05 21.52
N ILE A 456 2.58 0.33 20.50
CA ILE A 456 3.20 -1.00 20.64
C ILE A 456 4.43 -0.93 21.56
N ARG A 457 5.31 0.05 21.39
CA ARG A 457 6.46 0.24 22.29
C ARG A 457 6.02 0.46 23.73
N ASP A 458 5.08 1.39 23.94
CA ASP A 458 4.61 1.73 25.28
C ASP A 458 3.89 0.55 25.94
N ALA A 459 3.14 -0.23 25.15
CA ALA A 459 2.48 -1.47 25.56
C ALA A 459 3.53 -2.51 26.00
N ILE A 460 4.54 -2.82 25.18
CA ILE A 460 5.61 -3.77 25.54
C ILE A 460 6.34 -3.32 26.83
N ASN A 461 6.64 -2.04 26.96
CA ASN A 461 7.26 -1.49 28.18
C ASN A 461 6.33 -1.60 29.40
N ALA A 462 5.02 -1.44 29.22
CA ALA A 462 4.04 -1.61 30.29
C ALA A 462 3.92 -3.09 30.72
N ILE A 463 3.89 -4.03 29.77
CA ILE A 463 3.88 -5.48 30.04
C ILE A 463 5.07 -5.85 30.92
N ASN A 464 6.26 -5.38 30.57
CA ASN A 464 7.48 -5.66 31.35
C ASN A 464 7.46 -5.01 32.72
N ARG A 465 7.10 -3.73 32.81
CA ARG A 465 7.06 -3.01 34.08
C ARG A 465 6.07 -3.60 35.07
N GLN A 466 4.95 -4.13 34.57
CA GLN A 466 3.90 -4.72 35.37
C GLN A 466 4.10 -6.22 35.65
N GLY A 467 5.18 -6.84 35.15
CA GLY A 467 5.44 -8.26 35.37
C GLY A 467 4.49 -9.20 34.64
N LEU A 468 3.88 -8.74 33.54
CA LEU A 468 2.93 -9.54 32.75
C LEU A 468 3.66 -10.51 31.83
N LYS A 469 3.23 -11.77 31.80
CA LYS A 469 3.69 -12.80 30.86
C LYS A 469 3.25 -12.46 29.44
N PHE A 470 1.94 -12.25 29.25
CA PHE A 470 1.34 -11.81 27.98
C PHE A 470 0.04 -11.04 28.21
N VAL A 471 -0.40 -10.35 27.15
CA VAL A 471 -1.68 -9.64 27.07
C VAL A 471 -2.41 -10.07 25.80
N ASP A 472 -3.72 -10.22 25.89
CA ASP A 472 -4.53 -10.80 24.82
C ASP A 472 -5.90 -10.08 24.77
N PRO A 473 -6.31 -9.47 23.65
CA PRO A 473 -7.59 -8.76 23.59
C PRO A 473 -8.76 -9.73 23.85
N THR A 474 -9.76 -9.31 24.63
CA THR A 474 -10.93 -10.17 24.83
C THR A 474 -11.79 -10.23 23.55
N PRO A 475 -12.55 -11.31 23.32
CA PRO A 475 -13.48 -11.39 22.21
C PRO A 475 -14.49 -10.24 22.19
N GLU A 476 -14.99 -9.84 23.37
CA GLU A 476 -15.95 -8.74 23.53
C GLU A 476 -15.33 -7.40 23.10
N ALA A 477 -14.11 -7.10 23.56
CA ALA A 477 -13.41 -5.87 23.16
C ALA A 477 -13.15 -5.82 21.64
N SER A 478 -12.84 -6.97 21.03
CA SER A 478 -12.65 -7.08 19.58
C SER A 478 -13.95 -6.84 18.81
N GLN A 479 -15.07 -7.37 19.29
CA GLN A 479 -16.41 -7.13 18.74
C GLN A 479 -16.87 -5.69 18.93
N GLU A 480 -16.68 -5.09 20.11
CA GLU A 480 -16.98 -3.68 20.38
C GLU A 480 -16.18 -2.76 19.46
N TRP A 481 -14.89 -3.05 19.26
CA TRP A 481 -14.07 -2.31 18.31
C TRP A 481 -14.57 -2.48 16.87
N LYS A 482 -15.14 -3.65 16.50
CA LYS A 482 -15.78 -3.88 15.20
C LYS A 482 -17.03 -3.07 15.02
N GLN A 483 -17.92 -3.09 15.99
CA GLN A 483 -19.12 -2.30 15.95
C GLN A 483 -18.78 -0.80 15.83
N LYS A 484 -17.81 -0.31 16.60
CA LYS A 484 -17.37 1.09 16.53
C LYS A 484 -16.85 1.50 15.14
N ILE A 485 -16.05 0.65 14.48
CA ILE A 485 -15.59 0.92 13.11
C ILE A 485 -16.77 1.01 12.15
N ASN A 486 -17.72 0.07 12.25
CA ASN A 486 -18.90 0.04 11.40
C ASN A 486 -19.80 1.25 11.64
N ASP A 487 -20.05 1.62 12.90
CA ASP A 487 -20.87 2.78 13.27
C ASP A 487 -20.31 4.06 12.67
N ILE A 488 -19.00 4.29 12.79
CA ILE A 488 -18.36 5.47 12.18
C ILE A 488 -18.47 5.39 10.66
N SER A 489 -18.16 4.24 10.05
CA SER A 489 -18.23 4.07 8.59
C SER A 489 -19.62 4.34 8.03
N ASN A 490 -20.67 3.87 8.72
CA ASN A 490 -22.07 4.02 8.34
C ASN A 490 -22.56 5.48 8.37
N THR A 491 -21.86 6.38 9.07
CA THR A 491 -22.14 7.83 8.99
C THR A 491 -21.56 8.48 7.74
N THR A 492 -20.65 7.81 7.03
CA THR A 492 -19.96 8.32 5.84
C THR A 492 -20.57 7.76 4.55
N LEU A 493 -20.07 8.24 3.41
CA LEU A 493 -20.38 7.69 2.10
C LEU A 493 -19.52 6.47 1.71
N PHE A 494 -18.56 6.02 2.54
CA PHE A 494 -17.74 4.84 2.22
C PHE A 494 -18.54 3.56 1.95
N PRO A 495 -19.61 3.22 2.72
CA PRO A 495 -20.37 1.99 2.51
C PRO A 495 -21.25 1.97 1.25
N THR A 496 -21.23 3.03 0.43
CA THR A 496 -22.04 3.11 -0.80
C THR A 496 -21.42 2.35 -1.98
N CYS A 497 -20.13 1.95 -1.89
CA CYS A 497 -19.42 1.32 -2.99
C CYS A 497 -18.41 0.28 -2.48
N LYS A 498 -18.19 -0.78 -3.27
CA LYS A 498 -17.07 -1.71 -3.08
C LYS A 498 -15.76 -1.00 -3.43
N THR A 499 -15.06 -0.56 -2.40
CA THR A 499 -13.79 0.15 -2.46
C THR A 499 -12.73 -0.60 -1.69
N THR A 500 -11.47 -0.19 -1.83
CA THR A 500 -10.35 -0.70 -1.02
C THR A 500 -10.57 -0.52 0.49
N HIS A 501 -11.30 0.54 0.89
CA HIS A 501 -11.69 0.75 2.29
C HIS A 501 -12.78 -0.22 2.75
N MET A 502 -13.63 -0.68 1.82
CA MET A 502 -14.70 -1.64 2.05
C MET A 502 -14.32 -3.08 1.64
N GLY A 503 -13.05 -3.46 1.81
CA GLY A 503 -12.52 -4.79 1.51
C GLY A 503 -11.95 -4.98 0.09
N GLY A 504 -12.40 -4.18 -0.87
CA GLY A 504 -12.00 -4.23 -2.28
C GLY A 504 -12.99 -5.00 -3.16
N ASP A 505 -12.60 -5.23 -4.41
CA ASP A 505 -13.41 -5.92 -5.42
C ASP A 505 -12.99 -7.39 -5.62
N ILE A 506 -12.38 -8.00 -4.59
CA ILE A 506 -11.90 -9.38 -4.63
C ILE A 506 -13.09 -10.33 -4.40
N PRO A 507 -13.38 -11.28 -5.31
CA PRO A 507 -14.43 -12.27 -5.12
C PRO A 507 -14.27 -13.03 -3.79
N GLY A 508 -15.37 -13.20 -3.05
CA GLY A 508 -15.39 -13.90 -1.76
C GLY A 508 -14.95 -13.08 -0.55
N LYS A 509 -14.38 -11.88 -0.73
CA LYS A 509 -14.01 -11.02 0.39
C LYS A 509 -15.24 -10.29 0.97
N ALA A 510 -15.30 -10.22 2.30
CA ALA A 510 -16.40 -9.55 3.01
C ALA A 510 -16.46 -8.06 2.66
N PHE A 511 -17.69 -7.55 2.49
CA PHE A 511 -17.94 -6.12 2.27
C PHE A 511 -18.00 -5.41 3.62
N GLU A 512 -16.86 -4.89 4.05
CA GLU A 512 -16.74 -4.26 5.36
C GLU A 512 -15.59 -3.26 5.41
N GLN A 513 -15.71 -2.27 6.29
CA GLN A 513 -14.70 -1.26 6.49
C GLN A 513 -13.44 -1.87 7.13
N VAL A 514 -12.31 -1.79 6.43
CA VAL A 514 -11.00 -2.35 6.86
C VAL A 514 -10.04 -1.30 7.44
N SER A 515 -10.46 -0.04 7.51
CA SER A 515 -9.68 1.08 8.06
C SER A 515 -10.49 1.81 9.14
N TYR A 516 -9.85 2.34 10.17
CA TYR A 516 -10.53 3.22 11.12
C TYR A 516 -10.93 4.55 10.43
N PRO A 517 -12.22 4.86 10.22
CA PRO A 517 -12.63 6.03 9.43
C PRO A 517 -12.78 7.32 10.25
N GLY A 518 -12.51 7.28 11.56
CA GLY A 518 -12.71 8.43 12.47
C GLY A 518 -11.55 9.43 12.51
N GLY A 519 -10.56 9.30 11.63
CA GLY A 519 -9.36 10.14 11.61
C GLY A 519 -8.33 9.80 12.69
N LEU A 520 -7.12 10.31 12.52
CA LEU A 520 -5.97 9.95 13.35
C LEU A 520 -6.09 10.41 14.82
N VAL A 521 -6.68 11.57 15.05
CA VAL A 521 -6.86 12.14 16.41
C VAL A 521 -7.70 11.23 17.29
N ARG A 522 -8.89 10.86 16.79
CA ARG A 522 -9.79 9.97 17.52
C ARG A 522 -9.19 8.58 17.67
N TYR A 523 -8.52 8.08 16.64
CA TYR A 523 -7.79 6.80 16.72
C TYR A 523 -6.74 6.80 17.84
N HIS A 524 -5.95 7.86 17.97
CA HIS A 524 -4.96 7.98 19.03
C HIS A 524 -5.59 8.05 20.43
N GLN A 525 -6.71 8.77 20.60
CA GLN A 525 -7.45 8.81 21.85
C GLN A 525 -7.94 7.42 22.26
N GLU A 526 -8.51 6.67 21.32
CA GLU A 526 -9.00 5.31 21.54
C GLU A 526 -7.88 4.35 21.93
N LEU A 527 -6.73 4.39 21.23
CA LEU A 527 -5.56 3.59 21.58
C LEU A 527 -5.02 3.93 22.97
N ARG A 528 -4.91 5.23 23.28
CA ARG A 528 -4.33 5.68 24.56
C ARG A 528 -5.22 5.33 25.75
N ALA A 529 -6.54 5.26 25.58
CA ALA A 529 -7.46 4.85 26.63
C ALA A 529 -7.26 3.39 27.11
N ALA A 530 -6.61 2.54 26.32
CA ALA A 530 -6.32 1.16 26.70
C ALA A 530 -5.09 1.01 27.63
N LEU A 531 -4.23 2.03 27.72
CA LEU A 531 -3.03 2.00 28.56
C LEU A 531 -3.13 3.03 29.71
N PRO A 532 -2.58 2.73 30.89
CA PRO A 532 -1.77 1.55 31.23
C PRO A 532 -2.58 0.35 31.77
N ASP A 533 -3.90 0.49 31.89
CA ASP A 533 -4.75 -0.44 32.65
C ASP A 533 -5.23 -1.67 31.86
N TRP A 534 -4.86 -1.78 30.58
CA TRP A 534 -5.21 -2.90 29.69
C TRP A 534 -6.72 -3.12 29.54
N LYS A 535 -7.51 -2.05 29.54
CA LYS A 535 -8.96 -2.14 29.35
C LYS A 535 -9.27 -2.87 28.03
N GLY A 536 -10.04 -3.96 28.14
CA GLY A 536 -10.40 -4.82 27.00
C GLY A 536 -9.38 -5.92 26.69
N PHE A 537 -8.41 -6.17 27.57
CA PHE A 537 -7.44 -7.25 27.43
C PHE A 537 -7.45 -8.18 28.65
N ARG A 538 -7.28 -9.48 28.40
CA ARG A 538 -6.84 -10.48 29.37
C ARG A 538 -5.35 -10.27 29.64
N THR A 539 -4.98 -10.16 30.91
CA THR A 539 -3.58 -10.03 31.34
C THR A 539 -3.17 -11.26 32.15
N VAL A 540 -2.02 -11.86 31.83
CA VAL A 540 -1.49 -13.02 32.56
C VAL A 540 -0.18 -12.64 33.23
N GLN A 541 0.00 -12.98 34.50
CA GLN A 541 1.21 -12.66 35.28
C GLN A 541 2.33 -13.68 35.02
N VAL A 542 3.58 -13.26 35.19
CA VAL A 542 4.69 -14.21 35.29
C VAL A 542 4.56 -14.95 36.62
N THR A 543 4.31 -16.25 36.56
CA THR A 543 4.27 -17.17 37.71
C THR A 543 5.66 -17.46 38.24
#